data_AF-A0A0M9YIB5-F1
#
_entry.id   AF-A0A0M9YIB5-F1
#
_cell.length_a   1.000
_cell.length_b   1.000
_cell.length_c   1.000
_cell.angle_alpha   90.00
_cell.angle_beta   90.00
_cell.angle_gamma   90.00
#
_symmetry.space_group_name_H-M   'P 1'
#
loop_
_entity.id
_entity.type
_entity.pdbx_description
1 polymer ?
#
loop_
_entity_poly.entity_id
_entity_poly.type
_entity_poly.pdbx_seq_one_letter_code
_entity_poly.pdbx_strand_id
1 'polypeptide(L)' 'MFIPGTNVIESINARLRKVTRNRGHFPTEQAAVKVLYLAIRELIEPKTRSRTHVAPHWKAAPNAFSIYFQDRINL' A
#
# COMPACT_ATOMS: atom_id res chain seq x y z
N MET A 1 -21.18 0.61 -1.92
CA MET A 1 -19.98 0.07 -1.24
C MET A 1 -18.89 1.12 -1.31
N PHE A 2 -18.65 1.85 -0.22
CA PHE A 2 -17.68 2.94 -0.18
C PHE A 2 -16.36 2.39 0.36
N ILE A 3 -15.38 2.20 -0.51
CA ILE A 3 -13.99 2.03 -0.08
C ILE A 3 -13.49 3.46 0.12
N PRO A 4 -13.17 3.92 1.34
CA PRO A 4 -12.53 5.22 1.49
C PRO A 4 -11.11 5.12 0.93
N GLY A 5 -10.97 5.23 -0.40
CA GLY A 5 -9.70 5.14 -1.11
C GLY A 5 -8.73 6.23 -0.69
N THR A 6 -9.25 7.34 -0.14
CA THR A 6 -8.48 8.43 0.46
C THR A 6 -7.63 7.95 1.63
N ASN A 7 -8.18 7.16 2.56
CA ASN A 7 -7.46 6.71 3.76
C ASN A 7 -6.21 5.89 3.41
N VAL A 8 -6.28 5.03 2.38
CA VAL A 8 -5.12 4.20 2.00
C VAL A 8 -3.97 5.06 1.47
N ILE A 9 -4.25 5.94 0.49
CA ILE A 9 -3.22 6.78 -0.12
C ILE A 9 -2.70 7.82 0.88
N GLU A 10 -3.59 8.42 1.68
CA GLU A 10 -3.21 9.37 2.73
C GLU A 10 -2.33 8.72 3.79
N SER A 11 -2.63 7.48 4.21
CA SER A 11 -1.81 6.77 5.20
C SER A 11 -0.39 6.50 4.70
N ILE A 12 -0.23 6.17 3.42
CA ILE A 12 1.07 6.01 2.77
C ILE A 12 1.80 7.35 2.74
N ASN A 13 1.16 8.40 2.22
CA ASN A 13 1.75 9.73 2.12
C ASN A 13 2.16 10.29 3.48
N ALA A 14 1.35 10.11 4.53
CA ALA A 14 1.66 10.53 5.88
C ALA A 14 2.93 9.83 6.41
N ARG A 15 3.09 8.53 6.15
CA ARG A 15 4.28 7.78 6.58
C ARG A 15 5.53 8.19 5.80
N LEU A 16 5.42 8.38 4.48
CA LEU A 16 6.52 8.87 3.66
C LEU A 16 6.99 10.26 4.10
N ARG A 17 6.06 11.19 4.36
CA ARG A 17 6.38 12.53 4.90
C ARG A 17 7.05 12.46 6.27
N LYS A 18 6.65 11.52 7.12
CA LYS A 18 7.26 11.32 8.45
C LYS A 18 8.73 10.87 8.33
N VAL A 19 9.02 9.89 7.48
CA VAL A 19 10.40 9.36 7.35
C VAL A 19 11.33 10.35 6.67
N THR A 20 10.83 11.20 5.77
CA THR A 20 11.64 12.25 5.14
C THR A 20 11.89 13.40 6.12
N ARG A 21 10.85 13.88 6.82
CA ARG A 21 10.98 14.99 7.79
C ARG A 21 11.93 14.65 8.95
N ASN A 22 11.91 13.41 9.43
CA ASN A 22 12.76 12.97 10.54
C ASN A 22 14.25 12.86 10.16
N ARG A 23 14.60 12.76 8.88
CA ARG A 23 15.99 12.60 8.42
C ARG A 23 16.68 13.90 8.00
N GLY A 24 15.94 14.99 7.78
CA GLY A 24 16.53 16.29 7.43
C GLY A 24 17.07 16.32 5.99
N HIS A 25 18.32 16.76 5.81
CA HIS A 25 18.95 16.89 4.49
C HIS A 25 19.51 15.55 3.99
N PHE A 26 19.29 15.24 2.71
CA PHE A 26 19.85 14.05 2.07
C PHE A 26 21.11 14.42 1.29
N PRO A 27 22.22 13.67 1.46
CA PRO A 27 23.48 13.98 0.78
C PRO A 27 23.41 13.72 -0.73
N THR A 28 22.52 12.84 -1.19
CA THR A 28 22.25 12.57 -2.60
C THR A 28 20.77 12.18 -2.82
N GLU A 29 20.31 12.29 -4.06
CA GLU A 29 18.99 11.81 -4.46
C GLU A 29 18.81 10.30 -4.20
N GLN A 30 19.85 9.51 -4.48
CA GLN A 30 19.82 8.07 -4.28
C GLN A 30 19.65 7.71 -2.79
N ALA A 31 20.25 8.50 -1.89
CA ALA A 31 20.03 8.33 -0.45
C ALA A 31 18.56 8.57 -0.09
N ALA A 32 17.94 9.63 -0.62
CA ALA A 32 16.51 9.92 -0.40
C ALA A 32 15.61 8.80 -0.94
N VAL A 33 15.87 8.32 -2.16
CA VAL A 33 15.11 7.20 -2.76
C VAL A 33 15.25 5.93 -1.93
N LYS A 34 16.45 5.61 -1.44
CA LYS A 34 16.67 4.44 -0.58
C LYS A 34 15.86 4.52 0.71
N VAL A 35 15.71 5.71 1.30
CA VAL A 35 14.87 5.93 2.47
C VAL A 35 13.39 5.64 2.18
N LEU A 36 12.88 6.19 1.08
CA LEU A 36 11.49 5.96 0.65
C LEU A 36 11.24 4.47 0.38
N TYR A 37 12.17 3.82 -0.33
CA TYR A 37 12.10 2.38 -0.59
C TYR A 37 12.03 1.55 0.69
N LEU A 38 12.90 1.82 1.66
CA LEU A 38 12.89 1.10 2.94
C LEU A 38 11.60 1.34 3.72
N ALA A 39 11.06 2.57 3.70
CA ALA A 39 9.79 2.89 4.36
C ALA A 39 8.59 2.18 3.72
N ILE A 40 8.57 2.07 2.39
CA ILE A 40 7.54 1.31 1.65
C ILE A 40 7.68 -0.18 1.96
N ARG A 41 8.89 -0.73 1.94
CA ARG A 41 9.13 -2.13 2.30
C ARG A 41 8.66 -2.45 3.70
N GLU A 42 8.94 -1.58 4.67
CA GLU A 42 8.47 -1.74 6.04
C GLU A 42 6.94 -1.64 6.18
N LEU A 43 6.27 -0.94 5.26
CA LEU A 43 4.81 -0.86 5.21
C LEU A 43 4.19 -2.15 4.65
N ILE A 44 4.84 -2.74 3.64
CA ILE A 44 4.38 -3.96 2.96
C ILE A 44 4.74 -5.21 3.78
N GLU A 45 5.89 -5.21 4.46
CA GLU A 45 6.32 -6.32 5.30
C GLU A 45 5.44 -6.42 6.55
N PRO A 46 4.73 -7.55 6.75
CA PRO A 46 3.86 -7.72 7.89
C PRO A 46 4.69 -7.86 9.18
N LYS A 47 4.80 -6.79 9.97
CA LYS A 47 5.40 -6.85 11.31
C LYS A 47 4.47 -7.44 12.38
N THR A 48 3.16 -7.42 12.13
CA THR A 48 2.14 -7.82 13.15
C THR A 48 0.75 -8.08 12.58
N ARG A 49 0.46 -7.67 11.33
CA ARG A 49 -0.82 -7.99 10.67
C ARG A 49 -0.66 -9.32 9.96
N SER A 50 -1.56 -10.26 10.24
CA SER A 50 -1.62 -11.54 9.55
C SER A 50 -1.48 -11.31 8.04
N ARG A 51 -0.64 -12.12 7.39
CA ARG A 51 -0.45 -12.07 5.93
C ARG A 51 -1.75 -12.31 5.14
N THR A 52 -2.81 -12.72 5.85
CA THR A 52 -4.17 -12.94 5.35
C THR A 52 -5.11 -11.75 5.56
N HIS A 53 -4.68 -10.62 6.11
CA HIS A 53 -5.53 -9.44 6.29
C HIS A 53 -5.82 -8.77 4.93
N VAL A 54 -6.88 -9.23 4.30
CA VAL A 54 -7.40 -8.70 3.04
C VAL A 54 -8.36 -7.52 3.29
N ALA A 55 -8.61 -6.75 2.23
CA ALA A 55 -9.60 -5.68 2.28
C ALA A 55 -10.97 -6.23 2.73
N PRO A 56 -11.78 -5.42 3.44
CA PRO A 56 -13.16 -5.79 3.76
C PRO A 56 -13.91 -6.26 2.51
N HIS A 57 -14.67 -7.34 2.66
CA HIS A 57 -15.45 -7.95 1.56
C HIS A 57 -14.63 -8.49 0.38
N TRP A 58 -13.32 -8.70 0.54
CA TRP A 58 -12.47 -9.30 -0.51
C TRP A 58 -13.00 -10.65 -1.02
N LYS A 59 -13.76 -11.43 -0.24
CA LYS A 59 -14.36 -12.68 -0.75
C LYS A 59 -15.46 -12.47 -1.80
N ALA A 60 -16.17 -11.33 -1.77
CA ALA A 60 -17.24 -11.02 -2.71
C ALA A 60 -16.74 -10.30 -3.98
N ALA A 61 -15.63 -9.57 -3.88
CA ALA A 61 -15.08 -8.79 -4.99
C ALA A 61 -14.65 -9.65 -6.22
N PRO A 62 -13.98 -10.80 -6.05
CA PRO A 62 -13.60 -11.70 -7.15
C PRO A 62 -14.79 -12.14 -8.01
N ASN A 63 -15.94 -12.43 -7.40
CA ASN A 63 -17.15 -12.82 -8.12
C ASN A 63 -17.69 -11.67 -9.00
N ALA A 64 -17.61 -10.43 -8.51
CA ALA A 64 -17.95 -9.28 -9.34
C ALA A 64 -16.94 -9.12 -10.48
N PHE A 65 -15.64 -9.25 -10.19
CA PHE A 65 -14.60 -9.13 -11.20
C PHE A 65 -14.67 -10.21 -12.27
N SER A 66 -15.02 -11.45 -11.93
CA SER A 66 -15.19 -12.51 -12.93
C SER A 66 -16.37 -12.25 -13.86
N ILE A 67 -17.43 -11.58 -13.41
CA ILE A 67 -18.56 -11.18 -14.27
C ILE A 67 -18.16 -10.05 -15.22
N TYR A 68 -17.49 -9.01 -14.72
CA TYR A 68 -17.15 -7.83 -15.53
C TYR A 68 -15.89 -8.01 -16.41
N PHE A 69 -14.99 -8.94 -16.05
CA PHE A 69 -13.70 -9.13 -16.70
C PHE A 69 -13.45 -10.62 -17.06
N GLN A 70 -14.48 -11.31 -17.55
CA GLN A 70 -14.51 -12.76 -17.82
C GLN A 70 -13.23 -13.30 -18.47
N ASP A 71 -12.75 -12.68 -19.55
CA ASP A 71 -11.58 -13.18 -20.31
C ASP A 71 -10.21 -12.72 -19.75
N ARG A 72 -10.21 -11.98 -18.64
CA ARG A 72 -9.00 -11.37 -18.07
C ARG A 72 -8.62 -11.94 -16.71
N ILE A 73 -9.55 -12.64 -16.06
CA ILE A 73 -9.37 -13.15 -14.70
C ILE A 73 -9.80 -14.61 -14.65
N ASN A 74 -8.81 -15.51 -14.58
CA ASN A 74 -9.04 -16.89 -14.16
C ASN A 74 -8.98 -16.94 -12.63
N LEU A 75 -10.10 -17.29 -11.99
CA LEU A 75 -10.18 -17.50 -10.54
C LEU A 75 -9.72 -18.90 -10.15
#